data_AF-A0A1J3FPI3-F1
#
_entry.id   AF-A0A1J3FPI3-F1
#
_cell.length_a   1.000
_cell.length_b   1.000
_cell.length_c   1.000
_cell.angle_alpha   90.00
_cell.angle_beta   90.00
_cell.angle_gamma   90.00
#
_symmetry.space_group_name_H-M   'P 1'
#
loop_
_entity.id
_entity.type
_entity.pdbx_description
1 polymer ?
#
loop_
_entity_poly.entity_id
_entity_poly.type
_entity_poly.pdbx_seq_one_letter_code
_entity_poly.pdbx_strand_id
1 'polypeptide(L)'
;IWPNFSTVAKHRRIPSKYRSMAIGKAQKAIAEYLHTIRSLSYSHADHIATNASVSIGNLIRQLDFSVLTFSKSLRKHLSYHPINEFEFFFESIGIDYSEVSEYLPEKKFFFYEDRTVLDAACALSGFGFPWNNLGKLYKEERLVFLQ
;
A
#
# COMPACT_ATOMS: atom_id res chain seq x y z
N ILE A 1 -16.58 31.75 2.95
CA ILE A 1 -16.25 31.18 4.28
C ILE A 1 -16.79 29.76 4.30
N TRP A 2 -15.95 28.76 4.04
CA TRP A 2 -16.36 27.35 4.05
C TRP A 2 -16.27 26.83 5.49
N PRO A 3 -17.22 26.00 5.97
CA PRO A 3 -17.20 25.55 7.35
C PRO A 3 -16.07 24.55 7.56
N ASN A 4 -15.28 24.81 8.59
CA ASN A 4 -14.16 24.01 9.04
C ASN A 4 -14.69 22.79 9.82
N PHE A 5 -14.88 21.66 9.14
CA PHE A 5 -15.21 20.38 9.79
C PHE A 5 -13.95 19.65 10.23
N SER A 6 -13.22 20.21 11.20
CA SER A 6 -12.14 19.52 11.90
C SER A 6 -12.62 18.97 13.24
N THR A 7 -13.71 18.21 13.23
CA THR A 7 -13.95 17.20 14.27
C THR A 7 -13.14 15.98 13.89
N VAL A 8 -11.93 15.83 14.44
CA VAL A 8 -11.16 14.59 14.35
C VAL A 8 -11.99 13.50 15.04
N ALA A 9 -12.74 12.73 14.24
CA ALA A 9 -13.50 11.60 14.74
C ALA A 9 -12.52 10.65 15.41
N LYS A 10 -12.71 10.38 16.71
CA LYS A 10 -11.88 9.42 17.45
C LYS A 10 -12.23 8.03 16.94
N HIS A 11 -11.46 7.53 15.97
CA HIS A 11 -11.66 6.18 15.45
C HIS A 11 -11.50 5.15 16.56
N ARG A 12 -12.43 4.18 16.63
CA ARG A 12 -12.36 3.12 17.63
C ARG A 12 -11.11 2.27 17.41
N ARG A 13 -10.21 2.26 18.39
CA ARG A 13 -9.02 1.38 18.37
C ARG A 13 -9.44 -0.08 18.24
N ILE A 14 -8.71 -0.81 17.42
CA ILE A 14 -8.91 -2.25 17.23
C ILE A 14 -8.46 -3.00 18.50
N PRO A 15 -9.34 -3.80 19.12
CA PRO A 15 -8.94 -4.67 20.21
C PRO A 15 -7.84 -5.65 19.77
N SER A 16 -6.84 -5.90 20.62
CA SER A 16 -5.67 -6.74 20.30
C SER A 16 -6.04 -8.10 19.68
N LYS A 17 -7.07 -8.75 20.21
CA LYS A 17 -7.59 -10.04 19.71
C LYS A 17 -8.07 -10.03 18.26
N TYR A 18 -8.39 -8.86 17.70
CA TYR A 18 -8.82 -8.71 16.31
C TYR A 18 -7.75 -8.10 15.40
N ARG A 19 -6.55 -7.80 15.92
CA ARG A 19 -5.49 -7.12 15.16
C ARG A 19 -5.08 -7.92 13.93
N SER A 20 -4.79 -9.22 14.09
CA SER A 20 -4.42 -10.08 12.96
C SER A 20 -5.53 -10.18 11.91
N MET A 21 -6.79 -10.27 12.33
CA MET A 21 -7.94 -10.29 11.42
C MET A 21 -8.07 -8.97 10.65
N ALA A 22 -7.89 -7.84 11.33
CA ALA A 22 -7.96 -6.53 10.70
C ALA A 22 -6.83 -6.35 9.66
N ILE A 23 -5.60 -6.75 10.00
CA ILE A 23 -4.46 -6.74 9.09
C ILE A 23 -4.76 -7.60 7.86
N GLY A 24 -5.13 -8.87 8.03
CA GLY A 24 -5.43 -9.75 6.90
C GLY A 24 -6.59 -9.25 6.02
N LYS A 25 -7.63 -8.64 6.62
CA LYS A 25 -8.73 -8.02 5.86
C LYS A 25 -8.26 -6.80 5.07
N ALA A 26 -7.35 -5.99 5.61
CA ALA A 26 -6.80 -4.83 4.92
C ALA A 26 -5.86 -5.24 3.79
N GLN A 27 -4.95 -6.20 4.05
CA GLN A 27 -4.06 -6.75 3.03
C GLN A 27 -4.86 -7.30 1.84
N LYS A 28 -5.87 -8.12 2.11
CA LYS A 28 -6.77 -8.63 1.07
C LYS A 28 -7.47 -7.50 0.29
N ALA A 29 -7.97 -6.47 0.98
CA ALA A 29 -8.64 -5.36 0.32
C ALA A 29 -7.68 -4.54 -0.58
N ILE A 30 -6.42 -4.38 -0.18
CA ILE A 30 -5.39 -3.70 -0.98
C ILE A 30 -4.99 -4.56 -2.18
N ALA A 31 -4.78 -5.85 -1.99
CA ALA A 31 -4.49 -6.77 -3.11
C ALA A 31 -5.64 -6.78 -4.12
N GLU A 32 -6.89 -6.85 -3.67
CA GLU A 32 -8.08 -6.73 -4.53
C GLU A 32 -8.12 -5.38 -5.26
N TYR A 33 -7.86 -4.26 -4.58
CA TYR A 33 -7.79 -2.93 -5.18
C TYR A 33 -6.72 -2.85 -6.29
N LEU A 34 -5.49 -3.25 -5.99
CA LEU A 34 -4.38 -3.20 -6.95
C LEU A 34 -4.60 -4.15 -8.13
N HIS A 35 -5.15 -5.34 -7.88
CA HIS A 35 -5.45 -6.28 -8.96
C HIS A 35 -6.58 -5.78 -9.86
N THR A 36 -7.71 -5.35 -9.27
CA THR A 36 -8.92 -5.03 -10.04
C THR A 36 -8.88 -3.64 -10.68
N ILE A 37 -8.35 -2.64 -9.98
CA ILE A 37 -8.35 -1.24 -10.42
C ILE A 37 -7.07 -0.91 -11.18
N ARG A 38 -5.94 -1.52 -10.81
CA ARG A 38 -4.63 -1.23 -11.42
C ARG A 38 -4.12 -2.31 -12.36
N SER A 39 -4.89 -3.38 -12.54
CA SER A 39 -4.57 -4.48 -13.46
C SER A 39 -3.20 -5.11 -13.20
N LEU A 40 -2.72 -5.07 -11.94
CA LEU A 40 -1.55 -5.86 -11.52
C LEU A 40 -1.93 -7.34 -11.52
N SER A 41 -0.94 -8.22 -11.73
CA SER A 41 -1.15 -9.63 -11.40
C SER A 41 -1.51 -9.77 -9.92
N TYR A 42 -2.35 -10.74 -9.59
CA TYR A 42 -2.74 -10.93 -8.19
C TYR A 42 -1.53 -11.25 -7.31
N SER A 43 -0.51 -11.95 -7.84
CA SER A 43 0.73 -12.24 -7.12
C SER A 43 1.50 -10.98 -6.72
N HIS A 44 1.70 -10.03 -7.64
CA HIS A 44 2.39 -8.77 -7.32
C HIS A 44 1.55 -7.89 -6.41
N ALA A 45 0.22 -7.84 -6.62
CA ALA A 45 -0.69 -7.13 -5.74
C ALA A 45 -0.66 -7.68 -4.30
N ASP A 46 -0.59 -9.00 -4.15
CA ASP A 46 -0.48 -9.67 -2.85
C ASP A 46 0.89 -9.43 -2.20
N HIS A 47 1.99 -9.47 -2.96
CA HIS A 47 3.32 -9.08 -2.45
C HIS A 47 3.33 -7.64 -1.92
N ILE A 48 2.75 -6.70 -2.67
CA ILE A 48 2.65 -5.29 -2.22
C ILE A 48 1.86 -5.21 -0.91
N ALA A 49 0.67 -5.81 -0.87
CA ALA A 49 -0.21 -5.73 0.28
C ALA A 49 0.39 -6.40 1.53
N THR A 50 1.04 -7.55 1.38
CA THR A 50 1.53 -8.35 2.51
C THR A 50 2.82 -7.81 3.12
N ASN A 51 3.66 -7.14 2.33
CA ASN A 51 4.95 -6.60 2.79
C ASN A 51 4.89 -5.11 3.23
N ALA A 52 3.75 -4.42 3.05
CA ALA A 52 3.58 -3.01 3.44
C ALA A 52 2.93 -2.85 4.84
N SER A 53 3.58 -3.36 5.89
CA SER A 53 3.00 -3.47 7.23
C SER A 53 2.61 -2.14 7.90
N VAL A 54 3.43 -1.10 7.73
CA VAL A 54 3.24 0.24 8.27
C VAL A 54 2.14 0.96 7.50
N SER A 55 2.16 0.91 6.17
CA SER A 55 1.11 1.46 5.31
C SER A 55 -0.25 0.83 5.62
N ILE A 56 -0.31 -0.49 5.79
CA ILE A 56 -1.52 -1.21 6.25
C ILE A 56 -1.95 -0.72 7.64
N GLY A 57 -1.01 -0.59 8.57
CA GLY A 57 -1.28 -0.07 9.91
C GLY A 57 -1.85 1.35 9.90
N ASN A 58 -1.39 2.20 8.99
CA ASN A 58 -1.84 3.57 8.82
C ASN A 58 -3.24 3.63 8.19
N LEU A 59 -3.50 2.85 7.14
CA LEU A 59 -4.82 2.70 6.55
C LEU A 59 -5.87 2.26 7.57
N ILE A 60 -5.54 1.20 8.33
CA ILE A 60 -6.46 0.64 9.32
C ILE A 60 -6.82 1.65 10.42
N ARG A 61 -5.89 2.56 10.78
CA ARG A 61 -6.12 3.59 11.80
C ARG A 61 -7.13 4.66 11.38
N GLN A 62 -7.38 4.81 10.08
CA GLN A 62 -8.34 5.77 9.52
C GLN A 62 -9.78 5.24 9.53
N LEU A 63 -10.01 4.02 10.04
CA LEU A 63 -11.28 3.32 9.94
C LEU A 63 -11.83 2.97 11.31
N ASP A 64 -13.15 3.09 11.45
CA ASP A 64 -13.86 2.55 12.60
C ASP A 64 -13.94 1.03 12.51
N PHE A 65 -13.41 0.38 13.55
CA PHE A 65 -13.42 -1.06 13.63
C PHE A 65 -14.76 -1.62 14.09
N SER A 66 -15.28 -2.56 13.31
CA SER A 66 -16.42 -3.41 13.64
C SER A 66 -16.23 -4.77 12.98
N VAL A 67 -16.24 -5.85 13.75
CA VAL A 67 -15.96 -7.21 13.25
C VAL A 67 -16.81 -7.56 12.03
N LEU A 68 -18.09 -7.19 12.07
CA LEU A 68 -19.09 -7.52 11.05
C LEU A 68 -18.93 -6.67 9.77
N THR A 69 -18.56 -5.40 9.90
CA THR A 69 -18.58 -4.45 8.77
C THR A 69 -17.20 -4.03 8.28
N PHE A 70 -16.11 -4.42 8.96
CA PHE A 70 -14.77 -3.91 8.68
C PHE A 70 -14.33 -4.06 7.21
N SER A 71 -14.54 -5.24 6.60
CA SER A 71 -14.21 -5.45 5.19
C SER A 71 -14.99 -4.54 4.24
N LYS A 72 -16.27 -4.27 4.57
CA LYS A 72 -17.11 -3.35 3.79
C LYS A 72 -16.61 -1.91 3.96
N SER A 73 -16.25 -1.51 5.18
CA SER A 73 -15.69 -0.19 5.47
C SER A 73 -14.36 0.04 4.75
N LEU A 74 -13.47 -0.96 4.74
CA LEU A 74 -12.20 -0.92 3.99
C LEU A 74 -12.43 -0.67 2.50
N ARG A 75 -13.23 -1.52 1.83
CA ARG A 75 -13.52 -1.37 0.40
C ARG A 75 -14.17 -0.02 0.11
N LYS A 76 -15.16 0.38 0.92
CA LYS A 76 -15.81 1.69 0.80
C LYS A 76 -14.79 2.81 0.90
N HIS A 77 -13.89 2.75 1.88
CA HIS A 77 -12.87 3.77 2.06
C HIS A 77 -11.96 3.86 0.84
N LEU A 78 -11.43 2.74 0.34
CA LEU A 78 -10.59 2.70 -0.86
C LEU A 78 -11.29 3.22 -2.13
N SER A 79 -12.62 3.10 -2.21
CA SER A 79 -13.40 3.65 -3.33
C SER A 79 -13.53 5.18 -3.30
N TYR A 80 -13.36 5.82 -2.13
CA TYR A 80 -13.54 7.27 -1.96
C TYR A 80 -12.25 8.01 -1.58
N HIS A 81 -11.28 7.30 -1.02
CA HIS A 81 -10.02 7.82 -0.52
C HIS A 81 -8.90 7.04 -1.20
N PRO A 82 -8.35 7.56 -2.31
CA PRO A 82 -7.21 6.91 -2.94
C PRO A 82 -6.04 6.80 -1.95
N ILE A 83 -5.35 5.66 -1.99
CA ILE A 83 -4.09 5.46 -1.29
C ILE A 83 -2.93 5.97 -2.15
N ASN A 84 -1.79 6.27 -1.52
CA ASN A 84 -0.54 6.44 -2.24
C ASN A 84 0.01 5.05 -2.61
N GLU A 85 -0.12 4.66 -3.87
CA GLU A 85 0.29 3.34 -4.36
C GLU A 85 1.81 3.17 -4.31
N PHE A 86 2.56 4.26 -4.53
CA PHE A 86 4.03 4.24 -4.42
C PHE A 86 4.49 4.05 -2.98
N GLU A 87 3.78 4.60 -1.99
CA GLU A 87 4.09 4.38 -0.57
C GLU A 87 4.01 2.89 -0.21
N PHE A 88 2.90 2.24 -0.58
CA PHE A 88 2.71 0.81 -0.38
C PHE A 88 3.78 0.00 -1.13
N PHE A 89 4.07 0.36 -2.38
CA PHE A 89 5.05 -0.35 -3.18
C PHE A 89 6.47 -0.26 -2.62
N PHE A 90 6.96 0.94 -2.33
CA PHE A 90 8.34 1.13 -1.85
C PHE A 90 8.57 0.44 -0.51
N GLU A 91 7.60 0.54 0.41
CA GLU A 91 7.65 -0.23 1.64
C GLU A 91 7.70 -1.75 1.34
N SER A 92 6.85 -2.23 0.42
CA SER A 92 6.74 -3.66 0.13
C SER A 92 8.00 -4.29 -0.46
N ILE A 93 8.79 -3.52 -1.22
CA ILE A 93 10.05 -4.02 -1.78
C ILE A 93 11.20 -3.99 -0.76
N GLY A 94 10.96 -3.52 0.46
CA GLY A 94 11.94 -3.52 1.55
C GLY A 94 12.67 -2.19 1.77
N ILE A 95 12.14 -1.07 1.28
CA ILE A 95 12.59 0.25 1.74
C ILE A 95 12.00 0.51 3.13
N ASP A 96 12.80 1.03 4.05
CA ASP A 96 12.30 1.35 5.39
C ASP A 96 11.24 2.45 5.29
N TYR A 97 10.13 2.30 6.01
CA TYR A 97 9.02 3.24 5.93
C TYR A 97 9.42 4.67 6.27
N SER A 98 10.43 4.87 7.13
CA SER A 98 10.92 6.22 7.47
C SER A 98 11.65 6.89 6.31
N GLU A 99 12.16 6.12 5.34
CA GLU A 99 12.87 6.59 4.15
C GLU A 99 11.97 6.65 2.91
N VAL A 100 10.80 6.00 2.92
CA VAL A 100 9.90 5.90 1.75
C VAL A 100 9.61 7.27 1.11
N SER A 101 9.43 8.31 1.94
CA SER A 101 9.15 9.67 1.47
C SER A 101 10.24 10.25 0.56
N GLU A 102 11.50 9.80 0.70
CA GLU A 102 12.64 10.23 -0.13
C GLU A 102 12.59 9.65 -1.54
N TYR A 103 11.86 8.54 -1.73
CA TYR A 103 11.75 7.83 -3.00
C TYR A 103 10.42 8.06 -3.72
N LEU A 104 9.45 8.72 -3.05
CA LEU A 104 8.17 9.01 -3.67
C LEU A 104 8.35 9.91 -4.91
N PRO A 105 7.70 9.56 -6.04
CA PRO A 105 7.68 10.45 -7.20
C PRO A 105 6.98 11.77 -6.87
N GLU A 106 7.55 12.89 -7.33
CA GLU A 106 6.94 14.20 -7.14
C GLU A 106 5.55 14.26 -7.79
N LYS A 107 4.53 14.59 -6.98
CA LYS A 107 3.14 14.81 -7.40
C LYS A 107 2.46 13.59 -8.06
N LYS A 108 2.98 12.37 -7.88
CA LYS A 108 2.34 11.14 -8.34
C LYS A 108 1.96 10.27 -7.15
N PHE A 109 0.78 9.69 -7.21
CA PHE A 109 0.22 8.82 -6.17
C PHE A 109 -0.18 7.45 -6.71
N PHE A 110 -0.30 7.31 -8.03
CA PHE A 110 -0.85 6.13 -8.67
C PHE A 110 0.09 5.55 -9.73
N PHE A 111 0.13 4.22 -9.83
CA PHE A 111 0.97 3.52 -10.81
C PHE A 111 0.61 3.88 -12.25
N TYR A 112 -0.65 4.25 -12.56
CA TYR A 112 -0.99 4.63 -13.93
C TYR A 112 -0.26 5.91 -14.39
N GLU A 113 0.19 6.75 -13.45
CA GLU A 113 0.95 7.97 -13.75
C GLU A 113 2.42 7.66 -14.08
N ASP A 114 2.96 6.56 -13.55
CA ASP A 114 4.32 6.08 -13.78
C ASP A 114 4.44 4.61 -13.36
N ARG A 115 4.64 3.73 -14.34
CA ARG A 115 4.79 2.29 -14.09
C ARG A 115 6.23 1.83 -14.11
N THR A 116 7.19 2.68 -14.46
CA THR A 116 8.56 2.26 -14.83
C THR A 116 9.22 1.45 -13.72
N VAL A 117 9.18 1.96 -12.48
CA VAL A 117 9.79 1.27 -11.32
C VAL A 117 9.03 -0.01 -10.95
N LEU A 118 7.69 0.01 -11.04
CA LEU A 118 6.86 -1.16 -10.74
C LEU A 118 7.09 -2.28 -11.75
N ASP A 119 7.13 -1.96 -13.04
CA ASP A 119 7.30 -2.93 -14.12
C ASP A 119 8.70 -3.55 -14.05
N ALA A 120 9.74 -2.77 -13.74
CA ALA A 120 11.08 -3.28 -13.47
C ALA A 120 11.12 -4.23 -12.26
N ALA A 121 10.47 -3.87 -11.15
CA ALA A 121 10.37 -4.73 -9.97
C ALA A 121 9.64 -6.05 -10.29
N CYS A 122 8.55 -5.98 -11.04
CA CYS A 122 7.81 -7.16 -11.52
C CYS A 122 8.69 -8.06 -12.40
N ALA A 123 9.46 -7.48 -13.32
CA ALA A 123 10.37 -8.23 -14.18
C ALA A 123 11.48 -8.93 -13.37
N LEU A 124 12.14 -8.20 -12.46
CA LEU A 124 13.18 -8.75 -11.58
C LEU A 124 12.63 -9.87 -10.69
N SER A 125 11.44 -9.68 -10.12
CA SER A 125 10.76 -10.74 -9.37
C SER A 125 10.47 -11.95 -10.24
N GLY A 126 10.08 -11.75 -11.51
CA GLY A 126 9.90 -12.82 -12.50
C GLY A 126 11.19 -13.58 -12.83
N PHE A 127 12.36 -12.92 -12.73
CA PHE A 127 13.68 -13.56 -12.84
C PHE A 127 14.14 -14.25 -11.54
N GLY A 128 13.32 -14.23 -10.48
CA GLY A 128 13.60 -14.92 -9.21
C GLY A 128 14.30 -14.05 -8.17
N PHE A 129 14.41 -12.74 -8.37
CA PHE A 129 14.87 -11.84 -7.31
C PHE A 129 13.84 -11.79 -6.17
N PRO A 130 14.26 -11.93 -4.89
CA PRO A 130 13.33 -11.83 -3.77
C PRO A 130 12.69 -10.44 -3.70
N TRP A 131 11.36 -10.37 -3.67
CA TRP A 131 10.58 -9.12 -3.69
C TRP A 131 11.03 -8.10 -2.64
N ASN A 132 11.18 -8.56 -1.39
CA ASN A 132 11.58 -7.75 -0.24
C ASN A 132 13.05 -7.30 -0.25
N ASN A 133 13.87 -7.79 -1.18
CA ASN A 133 15.25 -7.37 -1.36
C ASN A 133 15.40 -6.36 -2.52
N LEU A 134 14.34 -6.14 -3.32
CA LEU A 134 14.39 -5.21 -4.45
C LEU A 134 14.60 -3.77 -3.99
N GLY A 135 14.18 -3.40 -2.79
CA GLY A 135 14.40 -2.09 -2.19
C GLY A 135 15.88 -1.80 -1.98
N LYS A 136 16.68 -2.80 -1.56
CA LYS A 136 18.14 -2.63 -1.48
C LYS A 136 18.74 -2.35 -2.85
N LEU A 137 18.35 -3.15 -3.86
CA LEU A 137 18.82 -2.96 -5.24
C LEU A 137 18.39 -1.59 -5.80
N TYR A 138 17.17 -1.13 -5.49
CA TYR A 138 16.69 0.18 -5.92
C TYR A 138 17.53 1.33 -5.34
N LYS A 139 17.97 1.21 -4.08
CA LYS A 139 18.84 2.20 -3.43
C LYS A 139 20.24 2.23 -4.03
N GLU A 140 20.81 1.06 -4.31
CA GLU A 140 22.19 0.92 -4.81
C GLU A 140 22.28 1.21 -6.31
N GLU A 141 21.32 0.73 -7.11
CA GLU A 141 21.38 0.72 -8.57
C GLU A 141 20.05 1.21 -9.19
N ARG A 142 19.63 2.42 -8.80
CA ARG A 142 18.33 3.00 -9.20
C ARG A 142 18.10 3.00 -10.71
N LEU A 143 19.16 3.14 -11.52
CA LEU A 143 19.07 3.17 -12.98
C LEU A 143 18.54 1.87 -13.59
N VAL A 144 18.67 0.72 -12.91
CA VAL A 144 18.08 -0.55 -13.35
C VAL A 144 16.55 -0.47 -13.41
N PHE A 145 15.95 0.38 -12.56
CA PHE A 145 14.50 0.55 -12.44
C PHE A 145 13.94 1.74 -13.23
N LEU A 146 14.78 2.54 -13.87
CA LEU A 146 14.39 3.77 -14.59
C LEU A 146 14.50 3.62 -16.12
N GLN A 147 14.50 2.38 -16.61
CA GLN A 147 14.61 2.05 -18.04
C GLN A 147 13.28 2.11 -18.78
#